data_AF-A0A031I8I1-F1
#
_entry.id   AF-A0A031I8I1-F1
#
_cell.length_a   1.000
_cell.length_b   1.000
_cell.length_c   1.000
_cell.angle_alpha   90.00
_cell.angle_beta   90.00
_cell.angle_gamma   90.00
#
_symmetry.space_group_name_H-M   'P 1'
#
loop_
_entity.id
_entity.type
_entity.pdbx_description
1 polymer ?
#
loop_
_entity_poly.entity_id
_entity_poly.type
_entity_poly.pdbx_seq_one_letter_code
_entity_poly.pdbx_strand_id
1 'polypeptide(L)'
;MAFDGRVVAIDAAVARRAMTLSYPDLRDGLIAATALEHGLTLATRQPAAFKTGKVKTFNPWGYSPDTTDDDDWRQAARGGPLWLKNLFVRG
;
A
#
# COMPACT_ATOMS: atom_id res chain seq x y z
N MET A 1 5.02 -11.14 23.25
CA MET A 1 4.55 -11.96 22.11
C MET A 1 4.40 -11.09 20.88
N ALA A 2 4.65 -11.58 19.67
CA ALA A 2 4.76 -10.74 18.46
C ALA A 2 3.46 -10.02 18.02
N PHE A 3 2.29 -10.51 18.46
CA PHE A 3 0.98 -10.07 17.97
C PHE A 3 0.01 -9.58 19.06
N ASP A 4 0.52 -9.34 20.27
CA ASP A 4 -0.32 -8.88 21.36
C ASP A 4 -1.00 -7.54 21.03
N GLY A 5 -2.29 -7.43 21.31
CA GLY A 5 -3.13 -6.27 20.93
C GLY A 5 -3.37 -6.07 19.43
N ARG A 6 -2.94 -6.99 18.55
CA ARG A 6 -3.10 -6.89 17.08
C ARG A 6 -3.97 -7.98 16.47
N VAL A 7 -4.52 -8.88 17.29
CA VAL A 7 -5.48 -9.89 16.86
C VAL A 7 -6.89 -9.36 17.13
N VAL A 8 -7.67 -9.19 16.07
CA VAL A 8 -9.06 -8.74 16.18
C VAL A 8 -9.97 -9.96 16.34
N ALA A 9 -10.81 -9.96 17.37
CA ALA A 9 -11.77 -11.02 17.60
C ALA A 9 -12.96 -10.90 16.64
N ILE A 10 -13.53 -12.04 16.24
CA ILE A 10 -14.80 -12.08 15.53
C ILE A 10 -15.90 -12.04 16.58
N ASP A 11 -16.52 -10.87 16.75
CA ASP A 11 -17.64 -10.68 17.67
C ASP A 11 -19.00 -10.76 16.96
N ALA A 12 -20.07 -10.56 17.72
CA ALA A 12 -21.43 -10.61 17.20
C ALA A 12 -21.71 -9.51 16.15
N ALA A 13 -21.07 -8.34 16.23
CA ALA A 13 -21.25 -7.27 15.26
C ALA A 13 -20.61 -7.65 13.92
N VAL A 14 -19.37 -8.16 13.97
CA VAL A 14 -18.66 -8.69 12.79
C VAL A 14 -19.46 -9.83 12.14
N ALA A 15 -19.94 -10.79 12.92
CA ALA A 15 -20.70 -11.93 12.40
C ALA A 15 -22.00 -11.50 11.72
N ARG A 16 -22.75 -10.57 12.32
CA ARG A 16 -23.98 -10.02 11.73
C ARG A 16 -23.70 -9.29 10.42
N ARG A 17 -22.65 -8.46 10.39
CA ARG A 17 -22.29 -7.72 9.18
C ARG A 17 -21.84 -8.65 8.07
N ALA A 18 -21.09 -9.70 8.37
CA ALA A 18 -20.67 -10.70 7.38
C ALA A 18 -21.87 -11.33 6.68
N MET A 19 -22.94 -11.66 7.42
CA MET A 19 -24.19 -12.16 6.85
C MET A 19 -24.87 -11.14 5.94
N THR A 20 -24.89 -9.85 6.32
CA THR A 20 -25.45 -8.78 5.48
C THR A 20 -24.68 -8.58 4.17
N LEU A 21 -23.37 -8.80 4.17
CA LEU A 21 -22.53 -8.65 2.98
C LEU A 21 -22.70 -9.80 1.96
N SER A 22 -23.16 -10.97 2.41
CA SER A 22 -23.50 -12.12 1.57
C SER A 22 -22.44 -12.52 0.54
N TYR A 23 -21.17 -12.57 0.98
CA TYR A 23 -20.09 -13.08 0.13
C TYR A 23 -20.26 -14.58 -0.16
N PRO A 24 -19.82 -15.07 -1.34
CA PRO A 24 -19.85 -16.49 -1.65
C PRO A 24 -19.02 -17.35 -0.69
N ASP A 25 -17.87 -16.82 -0.25
CA ASP A 25 -17.06 -17.39 0.82
C ASP A 25 -17.31 -16.63 2.13
N LEU A 26 -17.70 -17.37 3.17
CA LEU A 26 -17.91 -16.83 4.51
C LEU A 26 -16.63 -16.17 5.06
N ARG A 27 -15.44 -16.68 4.73
CA ARG A 27 -14.16 -16.12 5.18
C ARG A 27 -13.96 -14.71 4.65
N ASP A 28 -14.20 -14.51 3.36
CA ASP A 28 -14.12 -13.18 2.74
C ASP A 28 -15.14 -12.22 3.35
N GLY A 29 -16.36 -12.72 3.63
CA GLY A 29 -17.39 -11.96 4.32
C GLY A 29 -16.96 -11.52 5.73
N LEU A 30 -16.34 -12.41 6.51
CA LEU A 30 -15.84 -12.09 7.86
C LEU A 30 -14.67 -11.10 7.82
N ILE A 31 -13.74 -11.25 6.89
CA ILE A 31 -12.61 -10.33 6.71
C ILE A 31 -13.11 -8.94 6.32
N ALA A 32 -14.03 -8.86 5.35
CA ALA A 32 -14.65 -7.60 4.92
C ALA A 32 -15.45 -6.94 6.05
N ALA A 33 -16.24 -7.72 6.78
CA ALA A 33 -17.01 -7.25 7.93
C ALA A 33 -16.11 -6.69 9.03
N THR A 34 -15.02 -7.38 9.37
CA THR A 34 -14.04 -6.91 10.36
C THR A 34 -13.46 -5.56 9.95
N ALA A 35 -13.02 -5.42 8.69
CA ALA A 35 -12.47 -4.17 8.20
C ALA A 35 -13.51 -3.02 8.24
N LEU A 36 -14.77 -3.30 7.94
CA LEU A 36 -15.85 -2.30 7.99
C LEU A 36 -16.25 -1.90 9.41
N GLU A 37 -16.38 -2.85 10.34
CA GLU A 37 -16.72 -2.59 11.74
C GLU A 37 -15.64 -1.78 12.45
N HIS A 38 -14.37 -2.03 12.13
CA HIS A 38 -13.23 -1.36 12.76
C HIS A 38 -12.67 -0.17 11.94
N GLY A 39 -13.28 0.18 10.81
CA GLY A 39 -12.83 1.30 9.97
C GLY A 39 -11.44 1.11 9.33
N LEU A 40 -11.04 -0.13 9.08
CA LEU A 40 -9.72 -0.51 8.57
C LEU A 40 -9.69 -0.55 7.03
N THR A 41 -8.48 -0.57 6.47
CA THR A 41 -8.20 -0.86 5.06
C THR A 41 -7.73 -2.30 4.91
N LEU A 42 -8.37 -3.07 4.04
CA LEU A 42 -8.01 -4.45 3.76
C LEU A 42 -6.84 -4.52 2.77
N ALA A 43 -5.67 -4.94 3.24
CA ALA A 43 -4.55 -5.26 2.35
C ALA A 43 -4.80 -6.62 1.65
N THR A 44 -4.91 -6.62 0.33
CA THR A 44 -5.19 -7.83 -0.45
C THR A 44 -4.65 -7.73 -1.88
N ARG A 45 -4.12 -8.84 -2.40
CA ARG A 45 -3.75 -8.97 -3.82
C ARG A 45 -4.95 -8.99 -4.77
N GLN A 46 -6.15 -9.26 -4.26
CA GLN A 46 -7.37 -9.48 -5.04
C GLN A 46 -8.46 -8.46 -4.65
N PRO A 47 -8.25 -7.14 -4.85
CA PRO A 47 -9.22 -6.13 -4.46
C PRO A 47 -10.59 -6.30 -5.16
N ALA A 48 -10.58 -6.89 -6.36
CA ALA A 48 -11.81 -7.18 -7.11
C ALA A 48 -12.77 -8.13 -6.38
N ALA A 49 -12.26 -9.07 -5.58
CA ALA A 49 -13.06 -10.00 -4.80
C ALA A 49 -13.92 -9.27 -3.75
N PHE A 50 -13.45 -8.10 -3.29
CA PHE A 50 -14.06 -7.36 -2.18
C PHE A 50 -14.95 -6.18 -2.62
N LYS A 51 -15.24 -6.06 -3.92
CA LYS A 51 -16.07 -4.96 -4.45
C LYS A 51 -17.49 -4.95 -3.89
N THR A 52 -18.11 -6.11 -3.71
CA THR A 52 -19.50 -6.24 -3.25
C THR A 52 -19.72 -5.59 -1.89
N GLY A 53 -18.77 -5.77 -0.96
CA GLY A 53 -18.86 -5.21 0.39
C GLY A 53 -18.40 -3.76 0.52
N LYS A 54 -17.94 -3.12 -0.55
CA LYS A 54 -17.46 -1.72 -0.56
C LYS A 54 -16.42 -1.41 0.54
N VAL A 55 -15.63 -2.40 0.91
CA VAL A 55 -14.52 -2.23 1.87
C VAL A 55 -13.37 -1.49 1.19
N LYS A 56 -12.67 -0.62 1.94
CA LYS A 56 -11.45 0.03 1.44
C LYS A 56 -10.38 -1.04 1.27
N THR A 57 -9.82 -1.16 0.07
CA THR A 57 -8.76 -2.14 -0.23
C THR A 57 -7.45 -1.47 -0.62
N PHE A 58 -6.34 -2.09 -0.26
CA PHE A 58 -5.00 -1.73 -0.71
C PHE A 58 -4.34 -2.98 -1.32
N ASN A 59 -3.76 -2.86 -2.52
CA ASN A 59 -3.01 -3.95 -3.15
C ASN A 59 -1.50 -3.72 -2.98
N PRO A 60 -0.82 -4.46 -2.08
CA PRO A 60 0.60 -4.22 -1.80
C PRO A 60 1.51 -4.59 -2.97
N TRP A 61 1.08 -5.41 -3.93
CA TRP A 61 1.90 -5.75 -5.10
C TRP A 61 2.02 -4.62 -6.14
N GLY A 62 1.14 -3.62 -6.09
CA GLY A 62 1.24 -2.42 -6.92
C GLY A 62 2.07 -1.32 -6.29
N TYR A 63 2.59 -1.52 -5.08
CA TYR A 63 3.38 -0.51 -4.38
C TYR A 63 4.81 -0.49 -4.94
N SER A 64 5.16 0.59 -5.62
CA SER A 64 6.54 0.99 -5.84
C SER A 64 6.84 2.13 -4.87
N PRO A 65 7.84 2.01 -3.98
CA PRO A 65 8.29 3.17 -3.23
C PRO A 65 8.75 4.24 -4.23
N ASP A 66 8.36 5.49 -4.00
CA ASP A 66 8.83 6.61 -4.80
C ASP A 66 10.34 6.74 -4.54
N THR A 67 11.18 6.48 -5.54
CA THR A 67 12.66 6.53 -5.42
C THR A 67 13.19 7.94 -5.62
N THR A 68 12.35 8.97 -5.43
CA THR A 68 12.64 10.38 -5.75
C THR A 68 13.70 11.03 -4.87
N ASP A 69 14.19 10.36 -3.82
CA ASP A 69 15.24 10.90 -2.95
C ASP A 69 16.66 10.33 -3.20
N ASP A 70 16.84 9.33 -4.07
CA ASP A 70 18.16 8.65 -4.24
C ASP A 70 18.95 8.99 -5.52
N ASP A 71 18.39 9.74 -6.48
CA ASP A 71 18.97 9.83 -7.84
C ASP A 71 19.28 11.24 -8.37
N ASP A 72 19.66 12.21 -7.52
CA ASP A 72 20.07 13.54 -8.00
C ASP A 72 21.55 13.93 -7.78
N TRP A 73 22.38 13.03 -7.24
CA TRP A 73 23.83 13.30 -7.18
C TRP A 73 24.52 13.14 -8.54
N ARG A 74 23.95 12.33 -9.45
CA ARG A 74 24.51 12.08 -10.80
C ARG A 74 24.19 13.17 -11.81
N GLN A 75 23.09 13.91 -11.64
CA GLN A 75 22.75 15.04 -12.53
C GLN A 75 23.61 16.28 -12.22
N ALA A 76 23.94 16.52 -10.95
CA ALA A 76 24.83 17.61 -10.55
C ALA A 76 26.22 17.56 -11.21
N ALA A 77 26.76 16.36 -11.49
CA ALA A 77 28.05 16.20 -12.15
C ALA A 77 28.04 16.48 -13.67
N ARG A 78 26.86 16.41 -14.33
CA ARG A 78 26.74 16.66 -15.78
C ARG A 78 26.64 18.14 -16.14
N GLY A 79 26.48 19.03 -15.15
CA GLY A 79 26.36 20.48 -15.31
C GLY A 79 27.64 21.28 -15.05
N GLY A 80 28.83 20.67 -15.18
CA GLY A 80 30.09 21.38 -15.04
C GLY A 80 30.24 22.53 -16.05
N PRO A 81 30.62 23.76 -15.65
CA PRO A 81 30.70 24.89 -16.56
C PRO A 81 31.70 24.65 -17.71
N LEU A 82 31.28 24.94 -18.94
CA LEU A 82 32.10 24.76 -20.16
C LEU A 82 33.43 25.53 -20.16
N TRP A 83 33.59 26.55 -19.31
CA TRP A 83 34.84 27.34 -19.22
C TRP A 83 36.03 26.54 -18.66
N LEU A 84 35.79 25.45 -17.92
CA LEU A 84 36.85 24.57 -17.40
C LEU A 84 37.58 23.80 -18.51
N LYS A 85 36.96 23.61 -19.69
CA LYS A 85 37.59 22.93 -20.83
C LYS A 85 38.67 23.79 -21.51
N ASN A 86 38.57 25.12 -21.40
CA ASN A 86 39.49 26.06 -22.05
C ASN A 86 40.68 26.46 -21.16
N LEU A 87 40.73 25.98 -19.91
CA LEU A 87 41.80 26.30 -18.96
C LEU A 87 43.12 25.57 -19.30
N PHE A 88 43.05 24.46 -20.05
CA PHE A 88 44.20 23.61 -20.40
C PHE A 88 44.69 23.77 -21.84
N VAL A 89 44.21 24.77 -22.58
CA VAL A 89 44.53 24.96 -24.02
C VAL A 89 45.41 26.20 -24.28
N ARG A 90 45.85 26.92 -23.23
CA ARG A 90 46.89 27.97 -23.37
C ARG A 90 48.24 27.46 -22.88
N GLY A 91 48.93 26.76 -23.77
CA GLY A 91 50.38 26.54 -23.75
C GLY A 91 50.95 27.03 -25.08
#